data_AF-K4KI19-F1
#
_entry.id   AF-K4KI19-F1
#
_cell.length_a   1.000
_cell.length_b   1.000
_cell.length_c   1.000
_cell.angle_alpha   90.00
_cell.angle_beta   90.00
_cell.angle_gamma   90.00
#
_symmetry.space_group_name_H-M   'P 1'
#
loop_
_entity.id
_entity.type
_entity.pdbx_description
1 polymer ?
#
loop_
_entity_poly.entity_id
_entity_poly.type
_entity_poly.pdbx_seq_one_letter_code
_entity_poly.pdbx_strand_id
1 'polypeptide(L)'
;MVLVSAGLLMLVFAFLLVRFPLLAEALRQHHSQLWLQLGRPEPWSFHQSLGLFSWVLARGFDQTPGLLILGEQALVRARWARSLFVVGFGCLVLGYFWALLA
;
A
#
# COMPACT_ATOMS: atom_id res chain seq x y z
N MET A 1 7.14 -8.64 -24.71
CA MET A 1 8.20 -8.60 -23.67
C MET A 1 8.26 -7.27 -22.92
N VAL A 2 8.40 -6.11 -23.61
CA VAL A 2 8.50 -4.78 -22.95
C VAL A 2 7.30 -4.41 -22.06
N LEU A 3 6.06 -4.70 -22.48
CA LEU A 3 4.87 -4.43 -21.65
C LEU A 3 4.87 -5.23 -20.34
N VAL A 4 5.33 -6.48 -20.40
CA VAL A 4 5.38 -7.38 -19.25
C VAL A 4 6.42 -6.91 -18.25
N SER A 5 7.62 -6.54 -18.72
CA SER A 5 8.68 -6.01 -17.85
C SER A 5 8.29 -4.67 -17.21
N ALA A 6 7.66 -3.77 -17.98
CA ALA A 6 7.15 -2.50 -17.45
C ALA A 6 6.07 -2.72 -16.37
N GLY A 7 5.11 -3.64 -16.61
CA GLY A 7 4.08 -4.00 -15.64
C GLY A 7 4.67 -4.59 -14.36
N LEU A 8 5.69 -5.44 -14.48
CA LEU A 8 6.39 -6.02 -13.33
C LEU A 8 7.08 -4.95 -12.48
N LEU A 9 7.78 -4.00 -13.11
CA LEU A 9 8.42 -2.88 -12.41
C LEU A 9 7.38 -2.02 -11.68
N MET A 10 6.24 -1.73 -12.31
CA MET A 10 5.15 -1.00 -11.66
C MET A 10 4.62 -1.72 -10.43
N LEU A 11 4.46 -3.04 -10.47
CA LEU A 11 4.07 -3.82 -9.30
C LEU A 11 5.11 -3.70 -8.18
N VAL A 12 6.40 -3.87 -8.49
CA VAL A 12 7.48 -3.75 -7.50
C VAL A 12 7.47 -2.36 -6.83
N PHE A 13 7.32 -1.29 -7.63
CA PHE A 13 7.17 0.06 -7.09
C PHE A 13 5.93 0.21 -6.20
N ALA A 14 4.80 -0.35 -6.61
CA ALA A 14 3.58 -0.34 -5.80
C ALA A 14 3.79 -1.06 -4.46
N PHE A 15 4.48 -2.21 -4.46
CA PHE A 15 4.84 -2.96 -3.25
C PHE A 15 5.69 -2.14 -2.27
N LEU A 16 6.63 -1.33 -2.77
CA LEU A 16 7.44 -0.45 -1.93
C LEU A 16 6.63 0.69 -1.31
N LEU A 17 5.63 1.19 -2.03
CA LEU A 17 4.74 2.28 -1.59
C LEU A 17 3.73 1.85 -0.50
N VAL A 18 3.49 0.56 -0.29
CA VAL A 18 2.57 0.01 0.73
C VAL A 18 3.12 0.13 2.16
N ARG A 19 4.40 0.48 2.33
CA ARG A 19 5.03 0.60 3.66
C ARG A 19 4.80 1.98 4.29
N PHE A 20 4.24 1.99 5.50
CA PHE A 20 4.00 3.22 6.28
C PHE A 20 4.67 3.16 7.67
N PRO A 21 6.02 3.18 7.74
CA PRO A 21 6.74 3.00 9.00
C PRO A 21 6.41 4.07 10.05
N LEU A 22 6.34 5.34 9.63
CA LEU A 22 6.01 6.46 10.52
C LEU A 22 4.59 6.35 11.11
N LEU A 23 3.62 5.89 10.31
CA LEU A 23 2.25 5.72 10.76
C LEU A 23 2.11 4.54 11.72
N ALA A 24 2.82 3.43 11.44
CA ALA A 24 2.89 2.27 12.32
C ALA A 24 3.52 2.62 13.68
N GLU A 25 4.58 3.43 13.69
CA GLU A 25 5.24 3.88 14.90
C GLU A 25 4.38 4.85 15.72
N ALA A 26 3.70 5.80 15.07
CA ALA A 26 2.76 6.69 15.73
C ALA A 26 1.56 5.93 16.33
N LEU A 27 1.02 4.93 15.63
CA LEU A 27 -0.01 4.03 16.16
C LEU A 27 0.48 3.25 17.37
N ARG A 28 1.72 2.74 17.33
CA ARG A 28 2.31 2.01 18.45
C ARG A 28 2.47 2.88 19.70
N GLN A 29 2.86 4.15 19.52
CA GLN A 29 3.11 5.08 20.63
C GLN A 29 1.83 5.66 21.24
N HIS A 30 0.86 6.04 20.42
CA HIS A 30 -0.31 6.79 20.88
C HIS A 30 -1.60 5.97 20.93
N HIS A 31 -1.70 4.88 20.16
CA HIS A 31 -2.94 4.10 20.00
C HIS A 31 -2.68 2.59 19.95
N SER A 32 -2.06 2.05 21.01
CA SER A 32 -1.62 0.65 21.10
C SER A 32 -2.75 -0.37 20.88
N GLN A 33 -3.99 -0.06 21.25
CA GLN A 33 -5.15 -0.93 20.99
C GLN A 33 -5.49 -1.03 19.50
N LEU A 34 -5.50 0.10 18.78
CA LEU A 34 -5.68 0.12 17.31
C LEU A 34 -4.52 -0.59 16.62
N TRP A 35 -3.29 -0.36 17.09
CA TRP A 35 -2.10 -1.06 16.58
C TRP A 35 -2.23 -2.58 16.71
N LEU A 36 -2.77 -3.09 17.83
CA LEU A 36 -3.05 -4.51 18.02
C LEU A 36 -4.15 -5.03 17.07
N GLN A 37 -5.25 -4.29 16.90
CA GLN A 37 -6.34 -4.66 15.98
C GLN A 37 -5.90 -4.73 14.52
N LEU A 38 -4.94 -3.88 14.13
CA LEU A 38 -4.34 -3.86 12.79
C LEU A 38 -3.30 -4.96 12.56
N GLY A 39 -3.16 -5.91 13.51
CA GLY A 39 -2.25 -7.04 13.39
C GLY A 39 -0.80 -6.71 13.73
N ARG A 40 -0.58 -5.67 14.56
CA ARG A 40 0.75 -5.18 14.96
C ARG A 40 1.61 -4.86 13.74
N PRO A 41 1.25 -3.85 12.92
CA PRO A 41 2.09 -3.42 11.82
C PRO A 41 3.49 -3.07 12.35
N GLU A 42 4.45 -3.95 12.12
CA GLU A 42 5.85 -3.59 12.30
C GLU A 42 6.33 -2.83 11.05
N PRO A 43 7.15 -1.78 11.22
CA PRO A 43 7.61 -0.94 10.12
C PRO A 43 8.38 -1.71 9.03
N TRP A 44 8.89 -2.90 9.35
CA TRP A 44 9.67 -3.76 8.47
C TRP A 44 8.87 -4.95 7.92
N SER A 45 7.70 -5.24 8.49
CA SER A 45 6.91 -6.43 8.17
C SER A 45 5.90 -6.14 7.05
N PHE A 46 6.08 -6.82 5.92
CA PHE A 46 5.22 -6.62 4.76
C PHE A 46 3.78 -7.12 4.99
N HIS A 47 3.62 -8.32 5.56
CA HIS A 47 2.30 -8.91 5.80
C HIS A 47 1.44 -8.03 6.72
N GLN A 48 2.05 -7.40 7.72
CA GLN A 48 1.33 -6.55 8.67
C GLN A 48 1.10 -5.13 8.11
N SER A 49 1.90 -4.71 7.11
CA SER A 49 1.68 -3.45 6.38
C SER A 49 0.40 -3.46 5.54
N LEU A 50 -0.09 -4.62 5.12
CA LEU A 50 -1.35 -4.74 4.36
C LEU A 50 -2.58 -4.34 5.19
N GLY A 51 -2.61 -4.70 6.48
CA GLY A 51 -3.70 -4.30 7.39
C GLY A 51 -3.71 -2.79 7.63
N LEU A 52 -2.53 -2.19 7.76
CA LEU A 52 -2.39 -0.74 7.86
C LEU A 52 -2.77 -0.05 6.54
N PHE A 53 -2.39 -0.60 5.39
CA PHE A 53 -2.72 -0.08 4.07
C PHE A 53 -4.23 -0.08 3.81
N SER A 54 -4.92 -1.18 4.13
CA SER A 54 -6.38 -1.26 3.97
C SER A 54 -7.09 -0.28 4.91
N TRP A 55 -6.62 -0.15 6.15
CA TRP A 55 -7.15 0.81 7.12
C TRP A 55 -6.94 2.27 6.70
N VAL A 56 -5.76 2.60 6.14
CA VAL A 56 -5.47 3.92 5.56
C VAL A 56 -6.40 4.20 4.38
N LEU A 57 -6.58 3.25 3.47
CA LEU A 57 -7.51 3.40 2.34
C LEU A 57 -8.97 3.59 2.80
N ALA A 58 -9.35 2.96 3.91
CA ALA A 58 -10.65 3.12 4.55
C ALA A 58 -10.78 4.41 5.38
N ARG A 59 -9.75 5.26 5.39
CA ARG A 59 -9.67 6.51 6.19
C ARG A 59 -9.87 6.29 7.69
N GLY A 60 -9.41 5.17 8.23
CA GLY A 60 -9.54 4.89 9.67
C GLY A 60 -8.88 5.94 10.58
N PHE A 61 -7.94 6.73 10.05
CA PHE A 61 -7.27 7.81 10.76
C PHE A 61 -8.17 9.04 11.01
N ASP A 62 -9.28 9.22 10.28
CA ASP A 62 -10.19 10.37 10.47
C ASP A 62 -10.79 10.40 11.88
N GLN A 63 -10.95 9.22 12.50
CA GLN A 63 -11.51 9.06 13.84
C GLN A 63 -10.44 9.17 14.95
N THR A 64 -9.17 9.33 14.58
CA THR A 64 -8.05 9.26 15.52
C THR A 64 -7.35 10.62 15.63
N PRO A 65 -7.59 11.41 16.70
CA PRO A 65 -6.99 12.73 16.87
C PRO A 65 -5.46 12.61 16.98
N GLY A 66 -4.73 13.45 16.23
CA GLY A 66 -3.26 13.46 16.19
C GLY A 66 -2.64 12.66 15.03
N LEU A 67 -3.40 11.75 14.39
CA LEU A 67 -2.93 10.98 13.22
C LEU A 67 -3.35 11.57 11.87
N LEU A 68 -4.15 12.63 11.84
CA LEU A 68 -4.78 13.14 10.61
C LEU A 68 -3.76 13.57 9.54
N ILE A 69 -2.70 14.28 9.93
CA ILE A 69 -1.64 14.74 9.00
C ILE A 69 -0.85 13.55 8.43
N LEU A 70 -0.48 12.59 9.29
CA LEU A 70 0.25 11.38 8.88
C LEU A 70 -0.63 10.46 8.03
N GLY A 71 -1.92 10.38 8.37
CA GLY A 71 -2.94 9.61 7.68
C GLY A 71 -3.20 10.13 6.27
N GLU A 72 -3.34 11.45 6.10
CA GLU A 72 -3.50 12.07 4.77
C GLU A 72 -2.29 11.81 3.86
N GLN A 73 -1.07 11.96 4.38
CA GLN A 73 0.15 11.64 3.63
C GLN A 73 0.21 10.15 3.24
N ALA A 74 -0.15 9.26 4.17
CA ALA A 74 -0.24 7.84 3.91
C ALA A 74 -1.35 7.51 2.89
N LEU A 75 -2.47 8.22 2.91
CA LEU A 75 -3.60 8.04 2.00
C LEU A 75 -3.22 8.37 0.55
N VAL A 76 -2.51 9.48 0.34
CA VAL A 76 -2.01 9.85 -1.00
C VAL A 76 -1.09 8.75 -1.53
N ARG A 77 -0.13 8.28 -0.72
CA ARG A 77 0.75 7.16 -1.08
C ARG A 77 -0.02 5.87 -1.35
N ALA A 78 -1.03 5.57 -0.52
CA ALA A 78 -1.83 4.37 -0.66
C ALA A 78 -2.66 4.37 -1.97
N ARG A 79 -3.20 5.53 -2.36
CA ARG A 79 -3.88 5.71 -3.64
C ARG A 79 -2.93 5.52 -4.82
N TRP A 80 -1.73 6.09 -4.75
CA TRP A 80 -0.71 5.87 -5.77
C TRP A 80 -0.35 4.39 -5.91
N ALA A 81 -0.07 3.69 -4.80
CA ALA A 81 0.19 2.26 -4.81
C ALA A 81 -0.96 1.47 -5.45
N ARG A 82 -2.21 1.77 -5.08
CA ARG A 82 -3.40 1.13 -5.67
C ARG A 82 -3.47 1.36 -7.18
N SER A 83 -3.27 2.60 -7.65
CA SER A 83 -3.27 2.90 -9.08
C SER A 83 -2.16 2.17 -9.83
N LEU A 84 -0.93 2.14 -9.28
CA LEU A 84 0.16 1.36 -9.88
C LEU A 84 -0.13 -0.14 -9.90
N PHE A 85 -0.76 -0.69 -8.86
CA PHE A 85 -1.18 -2.10 -8.85
C PHE A 85 -2.17 -2.40 -9.98
N VAL A 86 -3.20 -1.56 -10.12
CA VAL A 86 -4.24 -1.76 -11.15
C VAL A 86 -3.65 -1.61 -12.56
N VAL A 87 -2.86 -0.56 -12.80
CA VAL A 87 -2.25 -0.32 -14.11
C VAL A 87 -1.19 -1.38 -14.43
N GLY A 88 -0.31 -1.69 -13.48
CA GLY A 88 0.73 -2.71 -13.66
C GLY A 88 0.16 -4.10 -13.93
N PHE A 89 -0.90 -4.48 -13.22
CA PHE A 89 -1.63 -5.72 -13.49
C PHE A 89 -2.29 -5.71 -14.88
N GLY A 90 -2.93 -4.60 -15.26
CA GLY A 90 -3.48 -4.43 -16.61
C GLY A 90 -2.43 -4.61 -17.71
N CYS A 91 -1.26 -3.98 -17.55
CA CYS A 91 -0.13 -4.13 -18.47
C CYS A 91 0.39 -5.56 -18.56
N LEU A 92 0.42 -6.31 -17.44
CA LEU A 92 0.83 -7.71 -17.43
C LEU A 92 -0.17 -8.59 -18.16
N VAL A 93 -1.46 -8.42 -17.89
CA VAL A 93 -2.52 -9.20 -18.55
C VAL A 93 -2.51 -8.94 -20.06
N LEU A 94 -2.54 -7.67 -20.47
CA LEU A 94 -2.48 -7.29 -21.88
C LEU A 94 -1.19 -7.74 -22.56
N GLY A 95 -0.04 -7.55 -21.89
CA GLY A 95 1.26 -7.96 -22.41
C GLY A 95 1.40 -9.48 -22.56
N TYR A 96 0.78 -10.25 -21.67
CA TYR A 96 0.73 -11.71 -21.75
C TYR A 96 -0.11 -12.17 -22.94
N PHE A 97 -1.35 -11.66 -23.09
CA PHE A 97 -2.20 -12.01 -24.23
C PHE A 97 -1.57 -11.60 -25.57
N TRP A 98 -0.93 -10.43 -25.61
CA TRP A 98 -0.19 -10.00 -26.80
C TRP A 98 0.97 -10.93 -27.12
N ALA A 99 1.73 -11.37 -26.12
CA ALA A 99 2.85 -12.29 -26.31
C ALA A 99 2.41 -13.71 -26.70
N LEU A 100 1.16 -14.09 -26.41
CA LEU A 100 0.58 -15.37 -26.82
C LEU A 100 0.06 -15.33 -28.27
N LEU A 101 -0.36 -14.15 -28.74
CA LEU A 101 -0.88 -13.91 -30.09
C LEU A 101 0.21 -13.62 -31.13
N ALA A 102 1.37 -13.15 -30.69
CA ALA A 102 2.55 -12.84 -31.52
C ALA A 102 3.47 -14.05 -31.68
#